data_AF-A0A812JEP1-F1
#
_entry.id   AF-A0A812JEP1-F1
#
_cell.length_a   1.000
_cell.length_b   1.000
_cell.length_c   1.000
_cell.angle_alpha   90.00
_cell.angle_beta   90.00
_cell.angle_gamma   90.00
#
_symmetry.space_group_name_H-M   'P 1'
#
loop_
_entity.id
_entity.type
_entity.pdbx_description
1 polymer ?
#
loop_
_entity_poly.entity_id
_entity_poly.type
_entity_poly.pdbx_seq_one_letter_code
_entity_poly.pdbx_strand_id
1 'polypeptide(L)'
;ILHRDVKPENCFFRCPGGTLLLGDFGISCDLDEHHLAKTCCGSPLYLSPEMVNQEPYAYASDVWSFGITLYEMAQLVPPFKGANICQVAFRIVSASPAPLDPCFSASLGALLDRLLKKEALLRATLDEALQSEPLAEAAAAVAAQHGLRREPPTGDSSSGLVERLRRTMPSHCQEEYADDFEEDESDYGDDFEEASGSDISYAPDFEADSDDGIDPTPELSEEDLRQQIAAELGEEAMSIAESLGVVNFLETLQRNRR
;
A
#
# COMPACT_ATOMS: atom_id res chain seq x y z
N ILE A 1 -8.07 10.80 1.69
CA ILE A 1 -7.30 9.88 2.59
C ILE A 1 -7.03 8.62 1.80
N LEU A 2 -5.79 8.15 1.78
CA LEU A 2 -5.38 6.90 1.13
C LEU A 2 -5.28 5.81 2.20
N HIS A 3 -5.73 4.58 1.91
CA HIS A 3 -5.71 3.49 2.89
C HIS A 3 -4.37 2.75 2.88
N ARG A 4 -3.82 2.47 1.70
CA ARG A 4 -2.51 1.85 1.44
C ARG A 4 -2.35 0.39 1.83
N ASP A 5 -3.21 -0.14 2.69
CA ASP A 5 -3.15 -1.55 3.10
C ASP A 5 -4.52 -2.25 3.03
N VAL A 6 -5.24 -2.11 1.91
CA VAL A 6 -6.51 -2.80 1.68
C VAL A 6 -6.25 -4.26 1.33
N LYS A 7 -6.48 -5.16 2.28
CA LYS A 7 -6.30 -6.61 2.13
C LYS A 7 -7.16 -7.38 3.14
N PRO A 8 -7.46 -8.68 2.91
CA PRO A 8 -8.24 -9.50 3.82
C PRO A 8 -7.73 -9.51 5.26
N GLU A 9 -6.40 -9.47 5.48
CA GLU A 9 -5.80 -9.48 6.81
C GLU A 9 -6.13 -8.24 7.64
N ASN A 10 -6.50 -7.14 6.98
CA ASN A 10 -6.91 -5.89 7.62
C ASN A 10 -8.44 -5.72 7.65
N CYS A 11 -9.19 -6.75 7.26
CA CYS A 11 -10.65 -6.78 7.34
C CYS A 11 -11.10 -7.62 8.54
N PHE A 12 -11.68 -6.96 9.54
CA PHE A 12 -12.07 -7.58 10.81
C PHE A 12 -13.59 -7.63 10.97
N PHE A 13 -14.11 -8.69 11.58
CA PHE A 13 -15.53 -8.77 11.91
C PHE A 13 -15.79 -8.33 13.35
N ARG A 14 -16.70 -7.36 13.52
CA ARG A 14 -17.19 -6.96 14.84
C ARG A 14 -18.23 -7.96 15.35
N CYS A 15 -18.03 -8.43 16.59
CA CYS A 15 -18.98 -9.29 17.30
C CYS A 15 -19.62 -8.55 18.49
N PRO A 16 -20.94 -8.70 18.74
CA PRO A 16 -21.93 -9.37 17.90
C PRO A 16 -22.34 -8.49 16.69
N GLY A 17 -22.87 -9.12 15.63
CA GLY A 17 -23.48 -8.40 14.50
C GLY A 17 -22.77 -8.54 13.15
N GLY A 18 -21.53 -9.00 13.12
CA GLY A 18 -20.84 -9.39 11.89
C GLY A 18 -20.52 -8.24 10.94
N THR A 19 -20.50 -6.99 11.42
CA THR A 19 -20.08 -5.84 10.61
C THR A 19 -18.59 -5.97 10.30
N LEU A 20 -18.23 -5.87 9.02
CA LEU A 20 -16.84 -5.81 8.57
C LEU A 20 -16.27 -4.40 8.82
N LEU A 21 -15.14 -4.34 9.50
CA LEU A 21 -14.36 -3.15 9.80
C LEU A 21 -13.04 -3.25 9.05
N LEU A 22 -12.72 -2.21 8.28
CA LEU A 22 -11.41 -2.07 7.69
C LEU A 22 -10.51 -1.39 8.73
N GLY A 23 -9.44 -2.08 9.13
CA GLY A 23 -8.47 -1.59 10.11
C GLY A 23 -7.16 -1.15 9.45
N ASP A 24 -6.25 -0.68 10.30
CA ASP A 24 -4.89 -0.28 9.95
C ASP A 24 -4.81 0.76 8.81
N PHE A 25 -5.18 2.01 9.15
CA PHE A 25 -4.85 3.17 8.32
C PHE A 25 -3.35 3.39 8.40
N GLY A 26 -2.60 2.63 7.58
CA GLY A 26 -1.16 2.71 7.49
C GLY A 26 -0.76 4.17 7.39
N ILE A 27 -0.03 4.64 8.41
CA ILE A 27 0.31 6.05 8.63
C ILE A 27 0.73 6.63 7.28
N SER A 28 -0.03 7.62 6.82
CA SER A 28 0.04 8.18 5.46
C SER A 28 1.33 8.99 5.24
N CYS A 29 2.50 8.37 5.36
CA CYS A 29 3.82 8.99 5.15
C CYS A 29 4.36 8.71 3.74
N ASP A 30 5.09 9.66 3.16
CA ASP A 30 5.67 9.51 1.82
C ASP A 30 6.35 8.15 1.63
N LEU A 31 6.11 7.55 0.46
CA LEU A 31 6.69 6.25 0.09
C LEU A 31 8.18 6.44 -0.16
N ASP A 32 8.96 6.39 0.92
CA ASP A 32 10.39 6.21 0.84
C ASP A 32 10.70 4.77 0.38
N GLU A 33 11.85 4.55 -0.26
CA GLU A 33 12.30 3.23 -0.75
C GLU A 33 12.28 2.17 0.38
N HIS A 34 12.47 2.61 1.63
CA HIS A 34 12.36 1.80 2.84
C HIS A 34 10.94 1.29 3.16
N HIS A 35 9.89 2.05 2.83
CA HIS A 35 8.50 1.61 3.03
C HIS A 35 8.04 0.62 1.96
N LEU A 36 8.57 0.75 0.74
CA LEU A 36 8.41 -0.26 -0.27
C LEU A 36 9.07 -1.57 0.20
N ALA A 37 10.30 -1.51 0.74
CA ALA A 37 10.96 -2.68 1.32
C ALA A 37 10.14 -3.33 2.47
N LYS A 38 9.54 -2.54 3.39
CA LYS A 38 8.64 -3.06 4.43
C LYS A 38 7.34 -3.68 3.87
N THR A 39 6.74 -3.06 2.85
CA THR A 39 5.57 -3.62 2.15
C THR A 39 5.93 -4.92 1.42
N CYS A 40 7.17 -5.01 0.90
CA CYS A 40 7.74 -6.17 0.24
C CYS A 40 8.20 -7.28 1.22
N CYS A 41 8.36 -6.99 2.51
CA CYS A 41 8.42 -8.01 3.56
C CYS A 41 7.04 -8.64 3.85
N GLY A 42 5.94 -8.03 3.39
CA GLY A 42 4.57 -8.56 3.42
C GLY A 42 4.18 -9.33 2.14
N SER A 43 2.88 -9.59 1.96
CA SER A 43 2.33 -10.22 0.75
C SER A 43 2.29 -9.21 -0.43
N PRO A 44 3.18 -9.30 -1.44
CA PRO A 44 3.22 -8.39 -2.60
C PRO A 44 2.00 -8.51 -3.54
N LEU A 45 1.04 -9.36 -3.16
CA LEU A 45 -0.12 -9.76 -3.94
C LEU A 45 -1.09 -8.60 -4.22
N TYR A 46 -1.07 -7.56 -3.40
CA TYR A 46 -1.96 -6.39 -3.49
C TYR A 46 -1.27 -5.14 -4.07
N LEU A 47 0.02 -5.23 -4.45
CA LEU A 47 0.73 -4.15 -5.11
C LEU A 47 0.04 -3.80 -6.44
N SER A 48 -0.10 -2.50 -6.70
CA SER A 48 -0.65 -2.02 -7.95
C SER A 48 0.43 -1.89 -9.04
N PRO A 49 0.06 -1.93 -10.33
CA PRO A 49 1.00 -1.80 -11.45
C PRO A 49 1.83 -0.52 -11.37
N GLU A 50 1.22 0.60 -11.00
CA GLU A 50 1.91 1.86 -10.80
C GLU A 50 2.99 1.78 -9.71
N MET A 51 2.77 1.06 -8.60
CA MET A 51 3.81 0.86 -7.58
C MET A 51 4.98 0.01 -8.09
N VAL A 52 4.70 -1.02 -8.90
CA VAL A 52 5.74 -1.85 -9.53
C VAL A 52 6.55 -1.04 -10.54
N ASN A 53 5.90 -0.08 -11.21
CA ASN A 53 6.55 0.89 -12.10
C ASN A 53 7.24 2.04 -11.34
N GLN A 54 7.29 1.99 -10.01
CA GLN A 54 7.85 3.06 -9.16
C GLN A 54 7.17 4.42 -9.36
N GLU A 55 5.90 4.41 -9.76
CA GLU A 55 5.05 5.59 -9.83
C GLU A 55 4.43 5.90 -8.46
N PRO A 56 4.04 7.16 -8.21
CA PRO A 56 3.43 7.54 -6.94
C PRO A 56 2.12 6.80 -6.67
N TYR A 57 1.94 6.34 -5.43
CA TYR A 57 0.69 5.76 -4.97
C TYR A 57 -0.44 6.79 -4.98
N ALA A 58 -1.60 6.38 -5.47
CA ALA A 58 -2.77 7.26 -5.59
C ALA A 58 -4.06 6.54 -5.15
N TYR A 59 -5.18 7.25 -5.18
CA TYR A 59 -6.50 6.67 -4.89
C TYR A 59 -6.81 5.44 -5.76
N ALA A 60 -6.34 5.42 -7.01
CA ALA A 60 -6.47 4.28 -7.90
C ALA A 60 -5.76 3.03 -7.35
N SER A 61 -4.68 3.17 -6.59
CA SER A 61 -3.93 2.06 -6.00
C SER A 61 -4.73 1.37 -4.89
N ASP A 62 -5.51 2.13 -4.11
CA ASP A 62 -6.50 1.58 -3.17
C ASP A 62 -7.62 0.83 -3.93
N VAL A 63 -8.04 1.33 -5.09
CA VAL A 63 -9.03 0.62 -5.92
C VAL A 63 -8.50 -0.71 -6.41
N TRP A 64 -7.23 -0.75 -6.84
CA TRP A 64 -6.59 -1.97 -7.29
C TRP A 64 -6.58 -3.02 -6.17
N SER A 65 -6.06 -2.67 -5.01
CA SER A 65 -5.97 -3.57 -3.84
C SER A 65 -7.35 -4.03 -3.36
N PHE A 66 -8.38 -3.17 -3.43
CA PHE A 66 -9.77 -3.59 -3.27
C PHE A 66 -10.22 -4.62 -4.33
N GLY A 67 -9.88 -4.41 -5.60
CA GLY A 67 -10.16 -5.37 -6.68
C GLY A 67 -9.48 -6.73 -6.48
N ILE A 68 -8.22 -6.73 -6.01
CA ILE A 68 -7.49 -7.95 -5.64
C ILE A 68 -8.20 -8.67 -4.50
N THR A 69 -8.56 -7.94 -3.44
CA THR A 69 -9.30 -8.47 -2.28
C THR A 69 -10.63 -9.11 -2.72
N LEU A 70 -11.39 -8.43 -3.58
CA LEU A 70 -12.67 -8.93 -4.08
C LEU A 70 -12.49 -10.19 -4.95
N TYR A 71 -11.47 -10.23 -5.81
CA TYR A 71 -11.13 -11.40 -6.61
C TYR A 71 -10.80 -12.60 -5.70
N GLU A 72 -9.96 -12.37 -4.69
CA GLU A 72 -9.53 -13.41 -3.77
C GLU A 72 -10.68 -13.94 -2.92
N MET A 73 -11.62 -13.08 -2.49
CA MET A 73 -12.83 -13.55 -1.81
C MET A 73 -13.68 -14.46 -2.69
N ALA A 74 -13.70 -14.24 -4.01
CA ALA A 74 -14.44 -15.09 -4.95
C ALA A 74 -13.72 -16.41 -5.23
N GLN A 75 -12.43 -16.36 -5.57
CA GLN A 75 -11.68 -17.55 -6.01
C GLN A 75 -10.93 -18.26 -4.86
N LEU A 76 -10.95 -17.70 -3.64
CA LEU A 76 -10.12 -18.09 -2.48
C LEU A 76 -8.61 -18.01 -2.74
N VAL A 77 -8.24 -17.33 -3.81
CA VAL A 77 -6.87 -17.18 -4.27
C VAL A 77 -6.67 -15.83 -4.95
N PRO A 78 -5.54 -15.15 -4.73
CA PRO A 78 -5.23 -13.91 -5.44
C PRO A 78 -5.03 -14.15 -6.95
N PRO A 79 -5.30 -13.16 -7.81
CA PRO A 79 -5.23 -13.30 -9.27
C PRO A 79 -3.81 -13.41 -9.80
N PHE A 80 -2.84 -12.76 -9.13
CA PHE A 80 -1.43 -12.78 -9.50
C PHE A 80 -0.63 -13.56 -8.45
N LYS A 81 -0.20 -14.76 -8.81
CA LYS A 81 0.64 -15.62 -7.97
C LYS A 81 2.00 -15.81 -8.60
N GLY A 82 3.02 -16.13 -7.82
CA GLY A 82 4.36 -16.47 -8.31
C GLY A 82 5.10 -17.30 -7.28
N ALA A 83 6.17 -17.97 -7.70
CA ALA A 83 7.04 -18.71 -6.79
C ALA A 83 7.86 -17.79 -5.86
N ASN A 84 8.02 -16.52 -6.27
CA ASN A 84 8.72 -15.48 -5.53
C ASN A 84 8.12 -14.10 -5.83
N ILE A 85 8.58 -13.08 -5.11
CA ILE A 85 8.11 -11.70 -5.23
C ILE A 85 8.33 -11.12 -6.63
N CYS A 86 9.46 -11.43 -7.28
CA CYS A 86 9.79 -10.96 -8.62
C CYS A 86 8.77 -11.48 -9.66
N GLN A 87 8.40 -12.76 -9.58
CA GLN A 87 7.36 -13.36 -10.43
C GLN A 87 5.98 -12.74 -10.19
N VAL A 88 5.63 -12.44 -8.93
CA VAL A 88 4.37 -11.76 -8.60
C VAL A 88 4.36 -10.36 -9.19
N ALA A 89 5.39 -9.56 -8.95
CA ALA A 89 5.53 -8.21 -9.48
C ALA A 89 5.48 -8.18 -11.01
N PHE A 90 6.19 -9.09 -11.67
CA PHE A 90 6.14 -9.22 -13.13
C PHE A 90 4.72 -9.53 -13.63
N ARG A 91 3.99 -10.46 -12.99
CA ARG A 91 2.61 -10.79 -13.38
C ARG A 91 1.63 -9.65 -13.12
N ILE A 92 1.86 -8.84 -12.09
CA ILE A 92 1.06 -7.64 -11.82
C ILE A 92 1.12 -6.65 -12.99
N VAL A 93 2.22 -6.56 -13.73
CA VAL A 93 2.32 -5.64 -14.89
C VAL A 93 2.03 -6.33 -16.23
N SER A 94 2.33 -7.61 -16.37
CA SER A 94 2.28 -8.32 -17.67
C SER A 94 1.05 -9.20 -17.90
N ALA A 95 0.44 -9.74 -16.85
CA ALA A 95 -0.62 -10.74 -16.96
C ALA A 95 -2.01 -10.15 -16.67
N SER A 96 -3.05 -10.77 -17.22
CA SER A 96 -4.45 -10.50 -16.84
C SER A 96 -4.94 -11.51 -15.81
N PRO A 97 -5.88 -11.15 -14.91
CA PRO A 97 -6.52 -12.09 -14.01
C PRO A 97 -7.18 -13.25 -14.78
N ALA A 98 -7.14 -14.46 -14.22
CA ALA A 98 -7.90 -15.57 -14.78
C ALA A 98 -9.42 -15.30 -14.63
N PRO A 99 -10.26 -15.70 -15.59
CA PRO A 99 -11.71 -15.58 -15.47
C PRO A 99 -12.22 -16.23 -14.18
N LEU A 100 -13.26 -15.64 -13.59
CA LEU A 100 -13.93 -16.23 -12.43
C LEU A 100 -14.58 -17.57 -12.77
N ASP A 101 -14.77 -18.40 -11.75
CA ASP A 101 -15.50 -19.65 -11.89
C ASP A 101 -16.95 -19.40 -12.37
N PRO A 102 -17.53 -20.29 -13.22
CA PRO A 102 -18.86 -20.08 -13.81
C PRO A 102 -20.02 -19.99 -12.82
N CYS A 103 -19.79 -20.28 -11.53
CA CYS A 103 -20.78 -20.11 -10.46
C CYS A 103 -20.97 -18.64 -10.06
N PHE A 104 -20.02 -17.76 -10.38
CA PHE A 104 -20.12 -16.33 -10.12
C PHE A 104 -20.85 -15.59 -11.24
N SER A 105 -21.44 -14.45 -10.92
CA SER A 105 -22.18 -13.65 -11.90
C SER A 105 -21.24 -12.99 -12.90
N ALA A 106 -21.71 -12.86 -14.14
CA ALA A 106 -20.99 -12.09 -15.17
C ALA A 106 -20.80 -10.61 -14.77
N SER A 107 -21.71 -10.06 -13.95
CA SER A 107 -21.58 -8.70 -13.41
C SER A 107 -20.38 -8.55 -12.48
N LEU A 108 -20.07 -9.56 -11.65
CA LEU A 108 -18.89 -9.53 -10.78
C LEU A 108 -17.60 -9.57 -11.61
N GLY A 109 -17.55 -10.42 -12.64
CA GLY A 109 -16.42 -10.45 -13.58
C GLY A 109 -16.21 -9.10 -14.27
N ALA A 110 -17.28 -8.50 -14.80
CA ALA A 110 -17.22 -7.20 -15.46
C ALA A 110 -16.85 -6.05 -14.50
N LEU A 111 -17.20 -6.15 -13.21
CA LEU A 111 -16.73 -5.22 -12.20
C LEU A 111 -15.21 -5.38 -11.97
N LEU A 112 -14.72 -6.60 -11.76
CA LEU A 112 -13.30 -6.87 -11.58
C LEU A 112 -12.47 -6.42 -12.78
N ASP A 113 -12.95 -6.60 -14.01
CA ASP A 113 -12.28 -6.12 -15.23
C ASP A 113 -12.08 -4.59 -15.25
N ARG A 114 -12.97 -3.83 -14.59
CA ARG A 114 -12.85 -2.37 -14.46
C ARG A 114 -11.96 -1.96 -13.29
N LEU A 115 -11.97 -2.72 -12.19
CA LEU A 115 -11.13 -2.45 -11.01
C LEU A 115 -9.67 -2.85 -11.22
N LEU A 116 -9.41 -3.88 -12.04
CA LEU A 116 -8.08 -4.45 -12.30
C LEU A 116 -7.49 -4.00 -13.64
N LYS A 117 -7.83 -2.79 -14.09
CA LYS A 117 -7.14 -2.13 -15.21
C LYS A 117 -5.70 -1.77 -14.82
N LYS A 118 -4.76 -2.07 -15.71
CA LYS A 118 -3.33 -1.77 -15.48
C LYS A 118 -3.10 -0.27 -15.41
N GLU A 119 -3.64 0.46 -16.36
CA GLU A 119 -3.59 1.92 -16.38
C GLU A 119 -4.50 2.50 -15.28
N ALA A 120 -3.89 3.16 -14.30
CA ALA A 120 -4.60 3.76 -13.16
C ALA A 120 -5.71 4.74 -13.59
N LEU A 121 -5.52 5.48 -14.68
CA LEU A 121 -6.49 6.44 -15.21
C LEU A 121 -7.72 5.79 -15.88
N LEU A 122 -7.61 4.53 -16.32
CA LEU A 122 -8.72 3.78 -16.92
C LEU A 122 -9.46 2.91 -15.90
N ARG A 123 -8.93 2.85 -14.67
CA ARG A 123 -9.48 2.10 -13.56
C ARG A 123 -10.74 2.80 -13.05
N ALA A 124 -11.80 2.03 -12.80
CA ALA A 124 -13.03 2.59 -12.23
C ALA A 124 -12.76 3.19 -10.85
N THR A 125 -13.56 4.18 -10.44
CA THR A 125 -13.51 4.70 -9.06
C THR A 125 -14.31 3.80 -8.11
N LEU A 126 -14.08 3.92 -6.79
CA LEU A 126 -14.91 3.22 -5.80
C LEU A 126 -16.38 3.66 -5.86
N ASP A 127 -16.66 4.93 -6.16
CA ASP A 127 -18.02 5.43 -6.34
C ASP A 127 -18.73 4.74 -7.52
N GLU A 128 -18.04 4.59 -8.65
CA GLU A 128 -18.55 3.85 -9.80
C GLU A 128 -18.72 2.36 -9.50
N ALA A 129 -17.81 1.76 -8.73
CA ALA A 129 -17.90 0.38 -8.28
C ALA A 129 -19.14 0.15 -7.41
N LEU A 130 -19.36 1.03 -6.43
CA LEU A 130 -20.50 0.97 -5.51
C LEU A 130 -21.85 1.26 -6.18
N GLN A 131 -21.87 1.81 -7.39
CA GLN A 131 -23.08 2.01 -8.19
C GLN A 131 -23.34 0.87 -9.18
N SER A 132 -22.40 -0.06 -9.29
CA SER A 132 -22.51 -1.19 -10.22
C SER A 132 -22.95 -2.47 -9.52
N GLU A 133 -23.61 -3.35 -10.28
CA GLU A 133 -23.88 -4.72 -9.85
C GLU A 133 -22.57 -5.51 -9.69
N PRO A 134 -22.43 -6.36 -8.65
CA PRO A 134 -23.41 -6.69 -7.61
C PRO A 134 -23.37 -5.79 -6.36
N LEU A 135 -22.53 -4.75 -6.33
CA LEU A 135 -22.28 -3.98 -5.12
C LEU A 135 -23.38 -2.96 -4.79
N ALA A 136 -24.14 -2.49 -5.79
CA ALA A 136 -25.14 -1.45 -5.61
C ALA A 136 -26.20 -1.80 -4.54
N GLU A 137 -26.75 -3.02 -4.60
CA GLU A 137 -27.76 -3.48 -3.63
C GLU A 137 -27.16 -3.64 -2.23
N ALA A 138 -26.00 -4.29 -2.12
CA ALA A 138 -25.31 -4.48 -0.85
C ALA A 138 -24.93 -3.15 -0.20
N ALA A 139 -24.43 -2.19 -0.99
CA ALA A 139 -24.08 -0.86 -0.52
C ALA A 139 -25.31 -0.09 0.00
N ALA A 140 -26.46 -0.20 -0.68
CA ALA A 140 -27.70 0.40 -0.21
C ALA A 140 -28.18 -0.21 1.12
N ALA A 141 -28.08 -1.52 1.26
CA ALA A 141 -28.44 -2.22 2.50
C ALA A 141 -27.55 -1.79 3.68
N VAL A 142 -26.22 -1.75 3.48
CA VAL A 142 -25.25 -1.31 4.49
C VAL A 142 -25.49 0.15 4.88
N ALA A 143 -25.74 1.03 3.90
CA ALA A 143 -26.01 2.43 4.17
C ALA A 143 -27.28 2.62 5.02
N ALA A 144 -28.34 1.86 4.72
CA ALA A 144 -29.58 1.88 5.50
C ALA A 144 -29.38 1.36 6.94
N GLN A 145 -28.61 0.27 7.11
CA GLN A 145 -28.33 -0.33 8.42
C GLN A 145 -27.56 0.62 9.34
N HIS A 146 -26.61 1.38 8.80
CA HIS A 146 -25.72 2.25 9.58
C HIS A 146 -26.13 3.74 9.55
N GLY A 147 -27.27 4.08 8.94
CA GLY A 147 -27.74 5.46 8.84
C GLY A 147 -26.80 6.38 8.03
N LEU A 148 -26.00 5.82 7.13
CA LEU A 148 -25.06 6.58 6.30
C LEU A 148 -25.84 7.31 5.19
N ARG A 149 -25.96 8.63 5.30
CA ARG A 149 -26.42 9.45 4.16
C ARG A 149 -25.27 9.66 3.18
N ARG A 150 -25.46 9.25 1.93
CA ARG A 150 -24.60 9.71 0.82
C ARG A 150 -24.90 11.18 0.58
N GLU A 151 -24.04 12.06 1.07
CA GLU A 151 -23.98 13.42 0.57
C GLU A 151 -23.12 13.43 -0.70
N PRO A 152 -23.49 14.18 -1.75
CA PRO A 152 -22.62 14.36 -2.91
C PRO A 152 -21.27 14.94 -2.45
N PRO A 153 -20.16 14.63 -3.14
CA PRO A 153 -18.85 15.12 -2.75
C PRO A 153 -18.83 16.65 -2.88
N THR A 154 -19.04 17.35 -1.76
CA THR A 154 -18.74 18.78 -1.62
C THR A 154 -17.29 18.88 -1.14
N GLY A 155 -16.53 19.76 -1.79
CA GLY A 155 -15.06 19.76 -1.79
C GLY A 155 -14.38 20.23 -0.51
N ASP A 156 -14.75 19.70 0.65
CA ASP A 156 -14.04 19.97 1.91
C ASP A 156 -14.04 18.70 2.78
N SER A 157 -12.97 17.90 2.73
CA SER A 157 -13.01 16.45 3.05
C SER A 157 -12.05 15.96 4.15
N SER A 158 -11.60 16.82 5.07
CA SER A 158 -10.86 16.35 6.25
C SER A 158 -11.72 16.34 7.53
N SER A 159 -12.49 17.39 7.80
CA SER A 159 -13.26 17.55 9.03
C SER A 159 -14.48 16.62 9.12
N GLY A 160 -15.17 16.39 8.00
CA GLY A 160 -16.40 15.59 7.96
C GLY A 160 -16.18 14.08 8.16
N LEU A 161 -14.98 13.57 7.91
CA LEU A 161 -14.67 12.14 7.99
C LEU A 161 -14.31 11.74 9.42
N VAL A 162 -13.54 12.59 10.13
CA VAL A 162 -13.20 12.43 11.55
C VAL A 162 -14.46 12.46 12.42
N GLU A 163 -15.37 13.40 12.16
CA GLU A 163 -16.64 13.51 12.90
C GLU A 163 -17.56 12.31 12.66
N ARG A 164 -17.56 11.74 11.44
CA ARG A 164 -18.33 10.52 11.12
C ARG A 164 -17.75 9.28 11.80
N LEU A 165 -16.42 9.12 11.82
CA LEU A 165 -15.73 8.03 12.51
C LEU A 165 -15.97 8.09 14.02
N ARG A 166 -15.96 9.28 14.63
CA ARG A 166 -16.28 9.47 16.07
C ARG A 166 -17.69 9.03 16.42
N ARG A 167 -18.66 9.22 15.51
CA ARG A 167 -20.08 8.88 15.72
C ARG A 167 -20.40 7.39 15.59
N THR A 168 -19.61 6.62 14.87
CA THR A 168 -19.82 5.18 14.69
C THR A 168 -19.06 4.31 15.70
N MET A 169 -18.13 4.91 16.45
CA MET A 169 -17.40 4.26 17.54
C MET A 169 -18.29 4.03 18.78
N PRO A 170 -18.15 2.89 19.50
CA PRO A 170 -18.79 2.68 20.80
C PRO A 170 -18.28 3.69 21.84
N SER A 171 -19.14 4.10 22.78
CA SER A 171 -18.88 5.16 23.77
C SER A 171 -17.60 4.97 24.60
N HIS A 172 -17.15 3.72 24.78
CA HIS A 172 -15.92 3.37 25.51
C HIS A 172 -14.63 3.77 24.76
N CYS A 173 -14.68 3.94 23.43
CA CYS A 173 -13.52 4.34 22.61
C CYS A 173 -13.40 5.86 22.43
N GLN A 174 -14.32 6.65 22.99
CA GLN A 174 -14.35 8.10 22.83
C GLN A 174 -13.47 8.84 23.85
N GLU A 175 -13.09 8.19 24.95
CA GLU A 175 -12.33 8.80 26.06
C GLU A 175 -10.80 8.64 25.94
N GLU A 176 -10.29 7.84 24.99
CA GLU A 176 -8.85 7.52 24.91
C GLU A 176 -8.05 8.40 23.93
N TYR A 177 -8.69 9.37 23.25
CA TYR A 177 -8.04 10.23 22.24
C TYR A 177 -8.51 11.70 22.28
N ALA A 178 -8.89 12.20 23.47
CA ALA A 178 -9.38 13.58 23.62
C ALA A 178 -8.30 14.62 24.00
N ASP A 179 -7.05 14.22 24.31
CA ASP A 179 -6.10 15.11 25.00
C ASP A 179 -4.82 15.52 24.24
N ASP A 180 -4.60 15.18 22.97
CA ASP A 180 -3.35 15.57 22.25
C ASP A 180 -3.58 16.45 21.00
N PHE A 181 -4.45 17.46 21.10
CA PHE A 181 -4.49 18.55 20.13
C PHE A 181 -4.77 19.88 20.84
N GLU A 182 -3.81 20.35 21.62
CA GLU A 182 -3.67 21.79 21.82
C GLU A 182 -2.82 22.36 20.67
N GLU A 183 -3.42 23.26 19.91
CA GLU A 183 -2.76 24.10 18.91
C GLU A 183 -1.74 25.00 19.62
N ASP A 184 -0.45 24.68 19.54
CA ASP A 184 0.61 25.67 19.78
C ASP A 184 1.13 26.21 18.43
N GLU A 185 0.34 27.14 17.88
CA GLU A 185 0.81 28.16 16.95
C GLU A 185 1.38 29.33 17.76
N SER A 186 2.67 29.29 18.11
CA SER A 186 3.53 30.49 18.15
C SER A 186 4.96 30.18 18.55
N ASP A 187 5.89 30.90 17.91
CA ASP A 187 7.22 31.25 18.42
C ASP A 187 8.39 30.30 18.08
N TYR A 188 8.83 30.34 16.82
CA TYR A 188 10.27 30.31 16.54
C TYR A 188 10.70 31.71 16.09
N GLY A 189 10.94 32.55 17.11
CA GLY A 189 11.75 33.74 17.00
C GLY A 189 13.18 33.39 16.58
N ASP A 190 13.60 34.13 15.55
CA ASP A 190 14.95 34.48 15.16
C ASP A 190 15.92 34.59 16.36
N ASP A 191 17.00 33.82 16.38
CA ASP A 191 18.22 34.13 17.14
C ASP A 191 19.42 33.46 16.46
N PHE A 192 19.88 34.12 15.40
CA PHE A 192 21.17 33.89 14.78
C PHE A 192 22.21 34.77 15.51
N GLU A 193 22.87 34.23 16.54
CA GLU A 193 24.06 34.87 17.12
C GLU A 193 25.35 34.12 16.77
N GLU A 194 26.20 34.88 16.09
CA GLU A 194 27.56 34.63 15.69
C GLU A 194 28.48 34.69 16.92
N ALA A 195 29.20 33.60 17.22
CA ALA A 195 30.29 33.62 18.19
C ALA A 195 31.55 32.97 17.57
N SER A 196 32.46 33.85 17.18
CA SER A 196 33.86 33.55 16.88
C SER A 196 34.67 33.52 18.19
N GLY A 197 35.70 32.65 18.27
CA GLY A 197 36.82 32.85 19.21
C GLY A 197 37.31 31.63 20.01
N SER A 198 38.36 31.01 19.46
CA SER A 198 39.61 30.55 20.13
C SER A 198 39.63 29.68 21.40
N ASP A 199 40.39 28.59 21.25
CA ASP A 199 41.30 27.92 22.19
C ASP A 199 40.75 27.12 23.39
N ILE A 200 41.02 25.81 23.43
CA ILE A 200 41.97 25.16 24.37
C ILE A 200 42.22 23.69 23.97
N SER A 201 43.45 23.25 24.24
CA SER A 201 44.25 22.11 23.82
C SER A 201 43.99 20.72 24.48
N TYR A 202 44.28 19.64 23.70
CA TYR A 202 44.94 18.33 24.01
C TYR A 202 44.89 17.79 25.47
N ALA A 203 44.59 16.52 25.80
CA ALA A 203 44.97 15.19 25.25
C ALA A 203 44.30 14.06 26.11
N PRO A 204 44.63 12.75 26.01
CA PRO A 204 44.80 11.82 24.88
C PRO A 204 44.01 10.49 25.03
N ASP A 205 43.95 9.72 23.94
CA ASP A 205 43.94 8.24 23.82
C ASP A 205 43.07 7.40 24.77
N PHE A 206 41.90 7.00 24.28
CA PHE A 206 41.27 5.73 24.65
C PHE A 206 41.32 4.83 23.42
N GLU A 207 42.07 3.74 23.54
CA GLU A 207 42.22 2.75 22.48
C GLU A 207 40.85 2.25 22.02
N ALA A 208 40.60 2.37 20.72
CA ALA A 208 39.49 1.69 20.07
C ALA A 208 39.82 0.19 20.08
N ASP A 209 39.21 -0.53 21.03
CA ASP A 209 39.08 -1.98 20.92
C ASP A 209 38.43 -2.28 19.56
N SER A 210 39.13 -3.12 18.80
CA SER A 210 38.75 -3.67 17.52
C SER A 210 37.35 -4.27 17.60
N ASP A 211 36.35 -3.53 17.13
CA ASP A 211 35.04 -4.08 16.84
C ASP A 211 35.18 -5.02 15.64
N ASP A 212 34.77 -6.26 15.86
CA ASP A 212 34.93 -7.38 14.94
C ASP A 212 34.44 -7.01 13.55
N GLY A 213 35.28 -7.27 12.55
CA GLY A 213 34.95 -7.08 11.14
C GLY A 213 33.70 -7.85 10.76
N ILE A 214 32.56 -7.16 10.77
CA ILE A 214 31.47 -7.46 9.86
C ILE A 214 31.98 -7.04 8.49
N ASP A 215 32.58 -8.01 7.79
CA ASP A 215 32.90 -7.90 6.38
C ASP A 215 31.63 -7.41 5.66
N PRO A 216 31.64 -6.23 5.00
CA PRO A 216 30.47 -5.79 4.25
C PRO A 216 30.21 -6.88 3.22
N THR A 217 29.10 -7.60 3.39
CA THR A 217 28.72 -8.65 2.45
C THR A 217 28.80 -8.08 1.05
N PRO A 218 29.48 -8.73 0.09
CA PRO A 218 29.65 -8.14 -1.24
C PRO A 218 28.27 -7.78 -1.80
N GLU A 219 28.10 -6.49 -2.10
CA GLU A 219 26.99 -6.00 -2.89
C GLU A 219 27.03 -6.78 -4.21
N LEU A 220 25.94 -7.49 -4.51
CA LEU A 220 25.82 -8.21 -5.78
C LEU A 220 25.96 -7.18 -6.90
N SER A 221 26.75 -7.49 -7.92
CA SER A 221 26.81 -6.64 -9.11
C SER A 221 25.44 -6.59 -9.79
N GLU A 222 25.16 -5.52 -10.52
CA GLU A 222 23.92 -5.41 -11.30
C GLU A 222 23.75 -6.56 -12.29
N GLU A 223 24.86 -7.03 -12.87
CA GLU A 223 24.88 -8.18 -13.78
C GLU A 223 24.46 -9.47 -13.05
N ASP A 224 24.96 -9.71 -11.84
CA ASP A 224 24.58 -10.87 -11.03
C ASP A 224 23.09 -10.83 -10.63
N LEU A 225 22.56 -9.65 -10.28
CA LEU A 225 21.14 -9.48 -9.96
C LEU A 225 20.27 -9.79 -11.17
N ARG A 226 20.62 -9.28 -12.35
CA ARG A 226 19.90 -9.56 -13.59
C ARG A 226 19.95 -11.04 -13.96
N GLN A 227 21.09 -11.70 -13.80
CA GLN A 227 21.20 -13.14 -14.03
C GLN A 227 20.31 -13.94 -13.07
N GLN A 228 20.25 -13.56 -11.79
CA GLN A 228 19.34 -14.20 -10.82
C GLN A 228 17.87 -13.98 -11.18
N ILE A 229 17.49 -12.75 -11.50
CA ILE A 229 16.11 -12.41 -11.89
C ILE A 229 15.72 -13.16 -13.17
N ALA A 230 16.60 -13.21 -14.17
CA ALA A 230 16.39 -13.95 -15.41
C ALA A 230 16.28 -15.46 -15.17
N ALA A 231 17.06 -16.02 -14.23
CA ALA A 231 16.94 -17.43 -13.84
C ALA A 231 15.59 -17.74 -13.14
N GLU A 232 15.03 -16.77 -12.42
CA GLU A 232 13.74 -16.91 -11.73
C GLU A 232 12.53 -16.67 -12.64
N LEU A 233 12.60 -15.71 -13.57
CA LEU A 233 11.50 -15.33 -14.46
C LEU A 233 11.52 -16.10 -15.81
N GLY A 234 12.70 -16.45 -16.29
CA GLY A 234 12.96 -16.90 -17.66
C GLY A 234 13.32 -15.74 -18.60
N GLU A 235 14.07 -16.04 -19.66
CA GLU A 235 14.60 -15.02 -20.61
C GLU A 235 13.50 -14.22 -21.32
N GLU A 236 12.40 -14.87 -21.72
CA GLU A 236 11.28 -14.21 -22.38
C GLU A 236 10.60 -13.19 -21.45
N ALA A 237 10.37 -13.57 -20.19
CA ALA A 237 9.79 -12.69 -19.19
C ALA A 237 10.74 -11.54 -18.83
N MET A 238 12.06 -11.80 -18.80
CA MET A 238 13.06 -10.74 -18.60
C MET A 238 13.03 -9.71 -19.73
N SER A 239 12.93 -10.14 -20.99
CA SER A 239 12.81 -9.23 -22.13
C SER A 239 11.52 -8.39 -22.08
N ILE A 240 10.41 -8.99 -21.63
CA ILE A 240 9.16 -8.24 -21.39
C ILE A 240 9.35 -7.24 -20.24
N ALA A 241 10.01 -7.64 -19.15
CA ALA A 241 10.28 -6.77 -18.01
C ALA A 241 11.13 -5.55 -18.40
N GLU A 242 12.11 -5.73 -19.29
CA GLU A 242 12.90 -4.65 -19.88
C GLU A 242 12.01 -3.71 -20.70
N SER A 243 11.15 -4.26 -21.57
CA SER A 243 10.23 -3.47 -22.38
C SER A 243 9.20 -2.69 -21.56
N LEU A 244 8.83 -3.20 -20.38
CA LEU A 244 7.91 -2.55 -19.45
C LEU A 244 8.62 -1.58 -18.49
N GLY A 245 9.95 -1.56 -18.45
CA GLY A 245 10.73 -0.66 -17.58
C GLY A 245 10.74 -1.06 -16.10
N VAL A 246 10.38 -2.31 -15.76
CA VAL A 246 10.24 -2.76 -14.36
C VAL A 246 11.49 -3.43 -13.79
N VAL A 247 12.56 -3.56 -14.58
CA VAL A 247 13.80 -4.26 -14.17
C VAL A 247 14.41 -3.66 -12.91
N ASN A 248 14.49 -2.32 -12.82
CA ASN A 248 15.05 -1.64 -11.65
C ASN A 248 14.27 -1.98 -10.37
N PHE A 249 12.94 -2.10 -10.47
CA PHE A 249 12.11 -2.49 -9.33
C PHE A 249 12.40 -3.93 -8.90
N LEU A 250 12.52 -4.85 -9.85
CA LEU A 250 12.87 -6.25 -9.59
C LEU A 250 14.27 -6.38 -8.99
N GLU A 251 15.23 -5.57 -9.43
CA GLU A 251 16.57 -5.49 -8.84
C GLU A 251 16.50 -5.01 -7.39
N THR A 252 15.72 -3.97 -7.09
CA THR A 252 15.48 -3.49 -5.72
C THR A 252 14.85 -4.57 -4.83
N LEU A 253 13.85 -5.29 -5.34
CA LEU A 253 13.25 -6.43 -4.63
C LEU A 253 14.28 -7.53 -4.33
N GLN A 254 15.14 -7.84 -5.30
CA GLN A 254 16.14 -8.88 -5.16
C GLN A 254 17.25 -8.49 -4.18
N ARG A 255 17.64 -7.21 -4.14
CA ARG A 255 18.60 -6.66 -3.16
C ARG A 255 18.06 -6.76 -1.72
N ASN A 256 16.78 -6.41 -1.53
CA ASN A 256 16.13 -6.36 -0.21
C ASN A 256 15.69 -7.73 0.34
N ARG A 257 16.01 -8.83 -0.36
CA ARG A 257 15.66 -10.19 0.07
C ARG A 257 16.61 -10.76 1.14
N ARG A 258 17.65 -10.02 1.53
CA ARG A 258 18.70 -10.44 2.49
C ARG A 258 18.35 -10.11 3.93
#